data_AF-A0A6G1SL01-F1
#
_entry.id   AF-A0A6G1SL01-F1
#
_cell.length_a   1.000
_cell.length_b   1.000
_cell.length_c   1.000
_cell.angle_alpha   90.00
_cell.angle_beta   90.00
_cell.angle_gamma   90.00
#
_symmetry.space_group_name_H-M   'P 1'
#
loop_
_entity.id
_entity.type
_entity.pdbx_description
1 polymer ?
#
loop_
_entity_poly.entity_id
_entity_poly.type
_entity_poly.pdbx_seq_one_letter_code
_entity_poly.pdbx_strand_id
1 'polypeptide(L)'
;MNDFISQDERRIREDRERKKAEVRARLEAQASSKTKKKGFMTPERKKKLRILLRRKAAEELKRQQEAKANERRKVISERTGSKKNFDAMSEEELKSVCRQMHERLSKLESDKWDKETEVSRKELEIHQLSTQVSDMRGKFVKPPLKRVPKYQAKIEKMLLNARKEVGFTVTLKSVKKDQFKVDEAKDTKDQAPEWSWKKGQEKGGQQQEHQELLSAEEETDEY
;
A
#
# COMPACT_ATOMS: atom_id res chain seq x y z
N MET A 1 19.15 49.00 -49.98
CA MET A 1 18.53 47.68 -49.72
C MET A 1 17.03 47.92 -49.66
N ASN A 2 16.33 47.54 -50.73
CA ASN A 2 14.91 47.85 -50.94
C ASN A 2 14.02 46.88 -50.16
N ASP A 3 13.39 47.35 -49.09
CA ASP A 3 12.21 46.73 -48.48
C ASP A 3 10.95 47.26 -49.18
N PHE A 4 10.63 46.71 -50.36
CA PHE A 4 9.28 46.80 -50.94
C PHE A 4 8.64 45.42 -50.84
N ILE A 5 8.29 45.02 -49.61
CA ILE A 5 7.35 43.92 -49.38
C ILE A 5 6.02 44.39 -49.96
N SER A 6 5.61 43.78 -51.08
CA SER A 6 4.34 44.10 -51.76
C SER A 6 3.18 44.00 -50.77
N GLN A 7 2.17 44.87 -50.90
CA GLN A 7 0.98 44.86 -50.04
C GLN A 7 0.34 43.47 -49.98
N ASP A 8 0.47 42.67 -51.04
CA ASP A 8 0.00 41.29 -51.11
C ASP A 8 0.76 40.33 -50.18
N GLU A 9 2.06 40.50 -50.00
CA GLU A 9 2.87 39.67 -49.10
C GLU A 9 2.57 39.94 -47.62
N ARG A 10 2.19 41.18 -47.26
CA ARG A 10 1.68 41.49 -45.92
C ARG A 10 0.34 40.82 -45.66
N ARG A 11 -0.59 40.87 -46.62
CA ARG A 11 -1.91 40.22 -46.51
C ARG A 11 -1.79 38.70 -46.34
N ILE A 12 -0.93 38.05 -47.12
CA ILE A 12 -0.68 36.60 -47.00
C ILE A 12 -0.07 36.24 -45.64
N ARG A 13 0.83 37.09 -45.11
CA ARG A 13 1.44 36.89 -43.78
C ARG A 13 0.42 37.06 -42.66
N GLU A 14 -0.42 38.09 -42.73
CA GLU A 14 -1.50 38.35 -41.77
C GLU A 14 -2.56 37.24 -41.77
N ASP A 15 -2.94 36.73 -42.94
CA ASP A 15 -3.88 35.60 -43.04
C ASP A 15 -3.30 34.30 -42.46
N ARG A 16 -2.00 34.08 -42.63
CA ARG A 16 -1.29 32.94 -42.01
C ARG A 16 -1.19 33.11 -40.50
N GLU A 17 -0.96 34.32 -40.00
CA GLU A 17 -0.93 34.60 -38.57
C GLU A 17 -2.30 34.51 -37.91
N ARG A 18 -3.37 34.95 -38.58
CA ARG A 18 -4.77 34.76 -38.12
C ARG A 18 -5.12 33.28 -38.01
N LYS A 19 -4.82 32.48 -39.03
CA LYS A 19 -5.03 31.02 -39.00
C LYS A 19 -4.21 30.35 -37.88
N LYS A 20 -2.97 30.80 -37.65
CA LYS A 20 -2.12 30.28 -36.57
C LYS A 20 -2.65 30.66 -35.18
N ALA A 21 -3.15 31.89 -35.02
CA ALA A 21 -3.76 32.38 -33.79
C ALA A 21 -5.07 31.64 -33.47
N GLU A 22 -5.90 31.40 -34.48
CA GLU A 22 -7.14 30.62 -34.34
C GLU A 22 -6.87 29.18 -33.91
N VAL A 23 -5.89 28.51 -34.54
CA VAL A 23 -5.48 27.16 -34.15
C VAL A 23 -4.92 27.13 -32.73
N ARG A 24 -4.13 28.14 -32.34
CA ARG A 24 -3.60 28.27 -30.97
C ARG A 24 -4.71 28.49 -29.95
N ALA A 25 -5.67 29.37 -30.25
CA ALA A 25 -6.82 29.64 -29.40
C ALA A 25 -7.72 28.39 -29.26
N ARG A 26 -7.92 27.63 -30.34
CA ARG A 26 -8.65 26.35 -30.31
C ARG A 26 -7.95 25.29 -29.46
N LEU A 27 -6.62 25.19 -29.56
CA LEU A 27 -5.82 24.28 -28.72
C LEU A 27 -5.83 24.71 -27.24
N GLU A 28 -5.82 26.01 -26.96
CA GLU A 28 -5.89 26.56 -25.61
C GLU A 28 -7.28 26.38 -24.98
N ALA A 29 -8.36 26.53 -25.75
CA ALA A 29 -9.73 26.22 -25.32
C ALA A 29 -9.95 24.71 -25.07
N GLN A 30 -9.32 23.84 -25.88
CA GLN A 30 -9.30 22.39 -25.64
C GLN A 30 -8.44 22.00 -24.43
N ALA A 31 -7.46 22.82 -24.03
CA ALA A 31 -6.65 22.61 -22.84
C ALA A 31 -7.36 23.10 -21.57
N SER A 32 -8.08 24.23 -21.63
CA SER A 32 -8.79 24.81 -20.49
C SER A 32 -10.08 24.06 -20.12
N SER A 33 -10.74 23.41 -21.09
CA SER A 33 -11.90 22.54 -20.85
C SER A 33 -11.57 21.22 -20.13
N LYS A 34 -10.28 20.85 -20.03
CA LYS A 34 -9.84 19.64 -19.31
C LYS A 34 -9.59 19.86 -17.81
N THR A 35 -9.62 21.09 -17.31
CA THR A 35 -9.19 21.40 -15.94
C THR A 35 -10.32 21.74 -14.96
N LYS A 36 -11.55 21.26 -15.16
CA LYS A 36 -12.64 21.57 -14.20
C LYS A 36 -13.64 20.42 -14.03
N LYS A 37 -13.14 19.25 -13.60
CA LYS A 37 -13.96 18.35 -12.78
C LYS A 37 -13.27 18.18 -11.44
N LYS A 38 -13.83 18.85 -10.42
CA LYS A 38 -13.53 18.70 -9.00
C LYS A 38 -13.95 17.26 -8.62
N GLY A 39 -13.13 16.29 -9.03
CA GLY A 39 -13.43 14.88 -8.93
C GLY A 39 -13.62 14.51 -7.47
N PHE A 40 -14.59 13.64 -7.23
CA PHE A 40 -15.10 13.04 -5.98
C PHE A 40 -14.08 12.78 -4.83
N MET A 41 -12.77 12.86 -5.06
CA MET A 41 -11.71 12.72 -4.06
C MET A 41 -10.48 13.56 -4.43
N THR A 42 -9.80 14.15 -3.45
CA THR A 42 -8.47 14.73 -3.67
C THR A 42 -7.49 13.63 -4.10
N PRO A 43 -6.54 13.92 -5.02
CA PRO A 43 -5.55 12.94 -5.47
C PRO A 43 -4.76 12.30 -4.32
N GLU A 44 -4.48 13.06 -3.27
CA GLU A 44 -3.80 12.62 -2.06
C GLU A 44 -4.63 11.63 -1.25
N ARG A 45 -5.92 11.88 -1.04
CA ARG A 45 -6.82 10.94 -0.35
C ARG A 45 -6.97 9.64 -1.14
N LYS A 46 -7.04 9.71 -2.46
CA LYS A 46 -7.06 8.53 -3.35
C LYS A 46 -5.76 7.71 -3.24
N LYS A 47 -4.60 8.37 -3.15
CA LYS A 47 -3.30 7.69 -2.93
C LYS A 47 -3.26 6.99 -1.57
N LYS A 48 -3.65 7.68 -0.50
CA LYS A 48 -3.73 7.11 0.86
C LYS A 48 -4.65 5.89 0.91
N LEU A 49 -5.83 5.99 0.29
CA LEU A 49 -6.78 4.87 0.25
C LEU A 49 -6.23 3.65 -0.49
N ARG A 50 -5.56 3.83 -1.64
CA ARG A 50 -4.90 2.71 -2.36
C ARG A 50 -3.83 2.02 -1.52
N ILE A 51 -3.08 2.78 -0.72
CA ILE A 51 -2.06 2.22 0.18
C ILE A 51 -2.73 1.40 1.28
N LEU A 52 -3.78 1.95 1.90
CA LEU A 52 -4.55 1.24 2.94
C LEU A 52 -5.17 -0.05 2.40
N LEU A 53 -5.74 -0.02 1.20
CA LEU A 53 -6.34 -1.22 0.57
C LEU A 53 -5.29 -2.29 0.29
N ARG A 54 -4.11 -1.91 -0.22
CA ARG A 54 -3.01 -2.88 -0.43
C ARG A 54 -2.47 -3.45 0.88
N ARG A 55 -2.34 -2.60 1.91
CA ARG A 55 -1.92 -3.04 3.25
C ARG A 55 -2.93 -4.04 3.83
N LYS A 56 -4.22 -3.72 3.78
CA LYS A 56 -5.30 -4.61 4.23
C LYS A 56 -5.33 -5.90 3.42
N ALA A 57 -5.15 -5.84 2.11
CA ALA A 57 -5.09 -7.03 1.26
C ALA A 57 -3.88 -7.93 1.58
N ALA A 58 -2.71 -7.34 1.84
CA ALA A 58 -1.53 -8.09 2.24
C ALA A 58 -1.68 -8.74 3.63
N GLU A 59 -2.28 -8.01 4.57
CA GLU A 59 -2.59 -8.51 5.92
C GLU A 59 -3.60 -9.66 5.87
N GLU A 60 -4.68 -9.51 5.10
CA GLU A 60 -5.69 -10.56 4.91
C GLU A 60 -5.11 -11.78 4.19
N LEU A 61 -4.24 -11.59 3.19
CA LEU A 61 -3.54 -12.70 2.54
C LEU A 61 -2.68 -13.49 3.54
N LYS A 62 -1.96 -12.79 4.43
CA LYS A 62 -1.17 -13.42 5.48
C LYS A 62 -2.05 -14.18 6.47
N ARG A 63 -3.15 -13.56 6.92
CA ARG A 63 -4.14 -14.18 7.81
C ARG A 63 -4.71 -15.47 7.21
N GLN A 64 -5.06 -15.46 5.92
CA GLN A 64 -5.54 -16.66 5.23
C GLN A 64 -4.49 -17.74 5.09
N GLN A 65 -3.23 -17.39 4.84
CA GLN A 65 -2.12 -18.34 4.81
C GLN A 65 -1.90 -19.01 6.17
N GLU A 66 -1.90 -18.22 7.25
CA GLU A 66 -1.78 -18.73 8.61
C GLU A 66 -2.97 -19.62 8.99
N ALA A 67 -4.20 -19.21 8.67
CA ALA A 67 -5.40 -20.03 8.90
C ALA A 67 -5.35 -21.35 8.11
N LYS A 68 -4.97 -21.31 6.82
CA LYS A 68 -4.81 -22.50 5.98
C LYS A 68 -3.71 -23.43 6.50
N ALA A 69 -2.60 -22.87 6.99
CA ALA A 69 -1.52 -23.65 7.58
C ALA A 69 -1.93 -24.30 8.90
N ASN A 70 -2.71 -23.60 9.73
CA ASN A 70 -3.25 -24.14 10.96
C ASN A 70 -4.28 -25.26 10.69
N GLU A 71 -5.20 -25.04 9.75
CA GLU A 71 -6.17 -26.07 9.33
C GLU A 71 -5.45 -27.28 8.75
N ARG A 72 -4.42 -27.09 7.93
CA ARG A 72 -3.58 -28.20 7.45
C ARG A 72 -2.96 -28.98 8.60
N ARG A 73 -2.45 -28.32 9.64
CA ARG A 73 -1.90 -28.99 10.84
C ARG A 73 -2.97 -29.77 11.59
N LYS A 74 -4.15 -29.17 11.79
CA LYS A 74 -5.31 -29.82 12.43
C LYS A 74 -5.73 -31.08 11.68
N VAL A 75 -5.95 -31.00 10.37
CA VAL A 75 -6.33 -32.13 9.52
C VAL A 75 -5.27 -33.23 9.53
N ILE A 76 -3.98 -32.89 9.51
CA ILE A 76 -2.90 -33.89 9.59
C ILE A 76 -2.94 -34.61 10.94
N SER A 77 -3.14 -33.87 12.04
CA SER A 77 -3.25 -34.43 13.38
C SER A 77 -4.45 -35.39 13.49
N GLU A 78 -5.61 -34.99 12.99
CA GLU A 78 -6.83 -35.82 12.97
C GLU A 78 -6.65 -37.09 12.13
N ARG A 79 -6.04 -36.99 10.94
CA ARG A 79 -5.85 -38.14 10.03
C ARG A 79 -4.78 -39.12 10.49
N THR A 80 -3.72 -38.61 11.12
CA THR A 80 -2.57 -39.44 11.54
C THR A 80 -2.81 -40.06 12.91
N GLY A 81 -3.62 -39.40 13.76
CA GLY A 81 -3.90 -39.84 15.12
C GLY A 81 -2.67 -39.85 16.02
N SER A 82 -2.83 -40.42 17.21
CA SER A 82 -1.72 -40.63 18.15
C SER A 82 -0.85 -41.80 17.72
N LYS A 83 0.45 -41.72 18.03
CA LYS A 83 1.39 -42.82 17.78
C LYS A 83 0.93 -44.06 18.55
N LYS A 84 0.92 -45.22 17.88
CA LYS A 84 0.64 -46.50 18.53
C LYS A 84 1.84 -46.87 19.42
N ASN A 85 1.58 -47.38 20.62
CA ASN A 85 2.61 -47.87 21.53
C ASN A 85 3.04 -49.27 21.11
N PHE A 86 4.17 -49.40 20.43
CA PHE A 86 4.64 -50.68 19.91
C PHE A 86 5.30 -51.57 20.97
N ASP A 87 5.86 -50.99 22.05
CA ASP A 87 6.56 -51.74 23.11
C ASP A 87 5.65 -52.64 23.97
N ALA A 88 4.34 -52.36 23.98
CA ALA A 88 3.37 -53.12 24.75
C ALA A 88 2.61 -54.17 23.92
N MET A 89 2.93 -54.32 22.63
CA MET A 89 2.22 -55.23 21.71
C MET A 89 2.95 -56.58 21.59
N SER A 90 2.17 -57.64 21.43
CA SER A 90 2.69 -58.97 21.07
C SER A 90 3.17 -59.03 19.61
N GLU A 91 3.99 -60.03 19.26
CA GLU A 91 4.55 -60.18 17.91
C GLU A 91 3.46 -60.34 16.83
N GLU A 92 2.38 -61.05 17.14
CA GLU A 92 1.26 -61.26 16.22
C GLU A 92 0.47 -59.97 15.96
N GLU A 93 0.24 -59.18 17.01
CA GLU A 93 -0.39 -57.86 16.91
C GLU A 93 0.47 -56.90 16.09
N LEU A 94 1.79 -56.92 16.30
CA LEU A 94 2.73 -56.10 15.53
C LEU A 94 2.69 -56.45 14.03
N LYS A 95 2.72 -57.74 13.68
CA LYS A 95 2.57 -58.20 12.29
C LYS A 95 1.24 -57.78 11.67
N SER A 96 0.15 -57.82 12.44
CA SER A 96 -1.17 -57.35 11.99
C SER A 96 -1.18 -55.85 11.70
N VAL A 97 -0.60 -55.04 12.59
CA VAL A 97 -0.48 -53.58 12.39
C VAL A 97 0.36 -53.24 11.17
N CYS A 98 1.48 -53.95 10.93
CA CYS A 98 2.29 -53.75 9.72
C CYS A 98 1.48 -53.99 8.43
N ARG A 99 0.69 -55.08 8.38
CA ARG A 99 -0.16 -55.38 7.22
C ARG A 99 -1.23 -54.30 6.99
N GLN A 100 -1.90 -53.86 8.06
CA GLN A 100 -2.91 -52.79 7.98
C GLN A 100 -2.32 -51.45 7.52
N MET A 101 -1.13 -51.09 8.01
CA MET A 101 -0.45 -49.86 7.60
C MET A 101 -0.02 -49.93 6.13
N HIS A 102 0.46 -51.09 5.67
CA HIS A 102 0.82 -51.30 4.28
C HIS A 102 -0.40 -51.18 3.35
N GLU A 103 -1.53 -51.83 3.69
CA GLU A 103 -2.77 -51.70 2.92
C GLU A 103 -3.28 -50.26 2.87
N ARG A 104 -3.24 -49.56 4.02
CA ARG A 104 -3.61 -48.14 4.10
C ARG A 104 -2.72 -47.27 3.22
N LEU A 105 -1.40 -47.52 3.20
CA LEU A 105 -0.46 -46.79 2.38
C LEU A 105 -0.75 -46.97 0.89
N SER A 106 -1.01 -48.21 0.45
CA SER A 106 -1.36 -48.49 -0.95
C SER A 106 -2.62 -47.75 -1.41
N LYS A 107 -3.66 -47.70 -0.56
CA LYS A 107 -4.88 -46.92 -0.85
C LYS A 107 -4.59 -45.42 -0.92
N LEU A 108 -3.84 -44.88 0.04
CA LEU A 108 -3.48 -43.47 0.07
C LEU A 108 -2.63 -43.04 -1.13
N GLU A 109 -1.74 -43.90 -1.62
CA GLU A 109 -0.94 -43.60 -2.81
C GLU A 109 -1.83 -43.57 -4.08
N SER A 110 -2.80 -44.48 -4.18
CA SER A 110 -3.81 -44.42 -5.26
C SER A 110 -4.60 -43.11 -5.22
N ASP A 111 -5.13 -42.73 -4.05
CA ASP A 111 -5.88 -41.48 -3.88
C ASP A 111 -5.03 -40.26 -4.20
N LYS A 112 -3.75 -40.27 -3.81
CA LYS A 112 -2.80 -39.21 -4.10
C LYS A 112 -2.58 -39.09 -5.61
N TRP A 113 -2.36 -40.19 -6.31
CA TRP A 113 -2.15 -40.20 -7.76
C TRP A 113 -3.34 -39.58 -8.50
N ASP A 114 -4.58 -39.95 -8.13
CA ASP A 114 -5.79 -39.40 -8.74
C ASP A 114 -5.87 -37.88 -8.53
N LYS A 115 -5.57 -37.41 -7.31
CA LYS A 115 -5.56 -35.98 -6.99
C LYS A 115 -4.46 -35.22 -7.72
N GLU A 116 -3.26 -35.75 -7.80
CA GLU A 116 -2.14 -35.14 -8.52
C GLU A 116 -2.42 -35.03 -10.02
N THR A 117 -3.04 -36.07 -10.61
CA THR A 117 -3.46 -36.07 -12.01
C THR A 117 -4.56 -35.02 -12.27
N GLU A 118 -5.55 -34.92 -11.38
CA GLU A 118 -6.61 -33.91 -11.46
C GLU A 118 -6.04 -32.48 -11.38
N VAL A 119 -5.12 -32.24 -10.44
CA VAL A 119 -4.45 -30.94 -10.29
C VAL A 119 -3.62 -30.61 -11.52
N SER A 120 -2.82 -31.56 -12.01
CA SER A 120 -1.98 -31.37 -13.21
C SER A 120 -2.81 -31.00 -14.44
N ARG A 121 -3.97 -31.65 -14.62
CA ARG A 121 -4.90 -31.31 -15.71
C ARG A 121 -5.42 -29.87 -15.59
N LYS A 122 -5.80 -29.44 -14.38
CA LYS A 122 -6.26 -28.06 -14.13
C LYS A 122 -5.14 -27.04 -14.33
N GLU A 123 -3.89 -27.37 -13.96
CA GLU A 123 -2.74 -26.50 -14.20
C GLU A 123 -2.50 -26.28 -15.71
N LEU A 124 -2.60 -27.36 -16.50
CA LEU A 124 -2.51 -27.26 -17.96
C LEU A 124 -3.63 -26.40 -18.55
N GLU A 125 -4.87 -26.57 -18.09
CA GLU A 125 -6.01 -25.77 -18.51
C GLU A 125 -5.82 -24.28 -18.16
N ILE A 126 -5.40 -23.97 -16.93
CA ILE A 126 -5.07 -22.60 -16.50
C ILE A 126 -3.98 -22.01 -17.37
N HIS A 127 -2.93 -22.78 -17.70
CA HIS A 127 -1.85 -22.32 -18.56
C HIS A 127 -2.33 -22.01 -19.99
N GLN A 128 -3.16 -22.88 -20.55
CA GLN A 128 -3.79 -22.66 -21.85
C GLN A 128 -4.66 -21.40 -21.86
N LEU A 129 -5.55 -21.24 -20.88
CA LEU A 129 -6.41 -20.07 -20.75
C LEU A 129 -5.60 -18.78 -20.53
N SER A 130 -4.55 -18.83 -19.70
CA SER A 130 -3.64 -17.70 -19.46
C SER A 130 -2.94 -17.25 -20.74
N THR A 131 -2.51 -18.21 -21.57
CA THR A 131 -1.91 -17.94 -22.88
C THR A 131 -2.92 -17.31 -23.83
N GLN A 132 -4.13 -17.88 -23.94
CA GLN A 132 -5.21 -17.33 -24.77
C GLN A 132 -5.58 -15.90 -24.38
N VAL A 133 -5.73 -15.62 -23.08
CA VAL A 133 -5.99 -14.26 -22.58
C VAL A 133 -4.84 -13.33 -22.94
N SER A 134 -3.59 -13.79 -22.86
CA SER A 134 -2.41 -12.99 -23.21
C SER A 134 -2.37 -12.64 -24.70
N ASP A 135 -2.69 -13.59 -25.57
CA ASP A 135 -2.76 -13.38 -27.01
C ASP A 135 -3.91 -12.44 -27.39
N MET A 136 -5.09 -12.60 -26.78
CA MET A 136 -6.23 -11.69 -26.97
C MET A 136 -5.95 -10.26 -26.49
N ARG A 137 -5.21 -10.09 -25.39
CA ARG A 137 -4.82 -8.77 -24.88
C ARG A 137 -3.79 -8.07 -25.77
N GLY A 138 -3.30 -8.75 -26.80
CA GLY A 138 -2.29 -8.29 -27.73
C GLY A 138 -0.90 -8.40 -27.12
N LYS A 139 -0.14 -9.41 -27.56
CA LYS A 139 1.32 -9.55 -27.31
C LYS A 139 2.12 -8.30 -27.76
N PHE A 140 1.49 -7.44 -28.56
CA PHE A 140 2.01 -6.19 -29.13
C PHE A 140 1.33 -4.93 -28.56
N VAL A 141 1.02 -4.86 -27.27
CA VAL A 141 0.86 -3.54 -26.64
C VAL A 141 2.24 -2.88 -26.63
N LYS A 142 2.57 -2.13 -27.68
CA LYS A 142 3.84 -1.41 -27.83
C LYS A 142 4.10 -0.61 -26.56
N PRO A 143 5.07 -1.02 -25.72
CA PRO A 143 5.36 -0.26 -24.51
C PRO A 143 5.75 1.15 -24.95
N PRO A 144 5.17 2.22 -24.38
CA PRO A 144 5.59 3.56 -24.73
C PRO A 144 7.08 3.69 -24.36
N LEU A 145 7.92 3.86 -25.38
CA LEU A 145 9.37 3.98 -25.21
C LEU A 145 9.66 5.25 -24.40
N LYS A 146 9.86 5.09 -23.09
CA LYS A 146 10.36 6.16 -22.23
C LYS A 146 11.86 6.27 -22.45
N ARG A 147 12.38 7.49 -22.61
CA ARG A 147 13.82 7.75 -22.62
C ARG A 147 14.36 7.44 -21.23
N VAL A 148 14.83 6.21 -21.03
CA VAL A 148 15.49 5.79 -19.78
C VAL A 148 16.98 6.14 -19.90
N PRO A 149 17.54 6.98 -19.01
CA PRO A 149 18.96 7.26 -19.01
C PRO A 149 19.76 6.01 -18.63
N LYS A 150 20.69 5.60 -19.49
CA LYS A 150 21.42 4.30 -19.41
C LYS A 150 22.09 4.01 -18.07
N TYR A 151 22.50 5.05 -17.33
CA TYR A 151 23.29 4.91 -16.10
C TYR A 151 22.55 5.33 -14.83
N GLN A 152 21.35 5.91 -14.90
CA GLN A 152 20.70 6.50 -13.74
C GLN A 152 20.31 5.45 -12.69
N ALA A 153 19.75 4.32 -13.13
CA ALA A 153 19.43 3.22 -12.23
C ALA A 153 20.67 2.55 -11.62
N LYS A 154 21.80 2.53 -12.35
CA LYS A 154 23.07 1.98 -11.86
C LYS A 154 23.72 2.91 -10.85
N ILE A 155 23.70 4.23 -11.11
CA ILE A 155 24.17 5.27 -10.19
C ILE A 155 23.30 5.28 -8.92
N GLU A 156 21.98 5.22 -9.05
CA GLU A 156 21.06 5.11 -7.91
C GLU A 156 21.34 3.85 -7.09
N LYS A 157 21.51 2.69 -7.73
CA LYS A 157 21.82 1.43 -7.02
C LYS A 157 23.18 1.47 -6.32
N MET A 158 24.19 2.11 -6.93
CA MET A 158 25.51 2.28 -6.32
C MET A 158 25.44 3.23 -5.12
N LEU A 159 24.72 4.36 -5.25
CA LEU A 159 24.46 5.28 -4.14
C LEU A 159 23.67 4.61 -3.02
N LEU A 160 22.69 3.77 -3.36
CA LEU A 160 21.80 3.11 -2.42
C LEU A 160 22.53 2.04 -1.61
N ASN A 161 23.37 1.24 -2.29
CA ASN A 161 24.22 0.25 -1.64
C ASN A 161 25.30 0.90 -0.75
N ALA A 162 25.84 2.05 -1.18
CA ALA A 162 26.81 2.82 -0.38
C ALA A 162 26.16 3.46 0.86
N ARG A 163 24.86 3.74 0.83
CA ARG A 163 24.16 4.45 1.91
C ARG A 163 23.52 3.57 2.97
N LYS A 164 23.43 2.24 2.79
CA LYS A 164 22.86 1.24 3.73
C LYS A 164 21.50 1.62 4.37
N GLU A 165 20.81 2.63 3.84
CA GLU A 165 19.48 3.07 4.25
C GLU A 165 18.73 3.48 3.00
N VAL A 166 17.62 2.79 2.74
CA VAL A 166 16.79 2.97 1.55
C VAL A 166 15.66 3.93 1.90
N GLY A 167 15.92 5.23 1.77
CA GLY A 167 14.90 6.26 2.00
C GLY A 167 15.29 7.62 1.45
N PHE A 168 14.34 8.31 0.81
CA PHE A 168 14.49 9.71 0.35
C PHE A 168 14.87 10.70 1.48
N THR A 169 14.61 10.29 2.72
CA THR A 169 14.91 11.05 3.95
C THR A 169 16.39 11.12 4.28
N VAL A 170 17.21 10.20 3.77
CA VAL A 170 18.65 10.11 4.08
C VAL A 170 19.44 11.30 3.50
N THR A 171 18.95 11.90 2.42
CA THR A 171 19.52 13.11 1.80
C THR A 171 19.12 14.41 2.47
N LEU A 172 18.20 14.39 3.43
CA LEU A 172 17.78 15.59 4.14
C LEU A 172 18.67 15.79 5.36
N LYS A 173 19.28 16.98 5.49
CA LYS A 173 19.94 17.38 6.75
C LYS A 173 18.88 17.42 7.86
N SER A 174 19.02 16.59 8.88
CA SER A 174 18.24 16.73 10.10
C SER A 174 18.68 18.02 10.80
N VAL A 175 17.73 18.94 11.03
CA VAL A 175 18.00 20.11 11.86
C VAL A 175 18.03 19.62 13.31
N LYS A 176 19.19 19.75 13.97
CA LYS A 176 19.31 19.51 15.41
C LYS A 176 18.40 20.51 16.12
N LYS A 177 17.36 20.03 16.80
CA LYS A 177 16.38 20.86 17.52
C LYS A 177 16.97 21.71 18.64
N ASP A 178 18.25 21.55 18.97
CA ASP A 178 18.94 22.34 20.00
C ASP A 178 19.35 23.75 19.60
N GLN A 179 19.31 24.14 18.31
CA GLN A 179 19.70 25.49 17.90
C GLN A 179 18.63 26.58 18.10
N PHE A 180 17.48 26.25 18.71
CA PHE A 180 16.42 27.21 19.06
C PHE A 180 16.19 27.36 20.57
N LYS A 181 17.06 26.79 21.43
CA LYS A 181 17.14 27.26 22.81
C LYS A 181 17.88 28.59 22.80
N VAL A 182 17.10 29.66 22.66
CA VAL A 182 17.50 31.03 22.96
C VAL A 182 18.20 31.01 24.31
N ASP A 183 19.46 31.45 24.34
CA ASP A 183 20.22 31.69 25.57
C ASP A 183 19.34 32.46 26.57
N GLU A 184 19.17 31.90 27.77
CA GLU A 184 18.44 32.51 28.88
C GLU A 184 19.07 33.87 29.25
N ALA A 185 18.59 34.93 28.63
CA ALA A 185 18.76 36.28 29.12
C ALA A 185 17.72 36.54 30.22
N LYS A 186 18.24 36.61 31.44
CA LYS A 186 17.65 37.09 32.70
C LYS A 186 16.44 38.02 32.56
N ASP A 187 15.43 37.70 33.37
CA ASP A 187 14.50 38.61 34.07
C ASP A 187 14.17 39.95 33.41
N THR A 188 13.04 39.99 32.72
CA THR A 188 12.16 41.17 32.75
C THR A 188 10.74 40.72 33.03
N LYS A 189 10.34 40.98 34.29
CA LYS A 189 9.00 40.85 34.83
C LYS A 189 7.94 41.55 33.97
N ASP A 190 6.77 40.92 33.94
CA ASP A 190 5.45 41.55 33.88
C ASP A 190 5.20 42.59 32.80
N GLN A 191 4.83 42.16 31.58
CA GLN A 191 3.77 42.82 30.80
C GLN A 191 3.10 41.81 29.85
N ALA A 192 1.99 41.21 30.30
CA ALA A 192 1.01 40.69 29.35
C ALA A 192 0.28 41.89 28.72
N PRO A 193 0.25 42.03 27.39
CA PRO A 193 -0.35 43.19 26.74
C PRO A 193 -1.88 43.23 26.92
N GLU A 194 -2.42 44.45 26.90
CA GLU A 194 -3.77 44.81 27.37
C GLU A 194 -4.95 44.09 26.67
N TRP A 195 -4.72 43.47 25.52
CA TRP A 195 -5.71 42.72 24.76
C TRP A 195 -5.80 41.22 25.14
N SER A 196 -5.08 40.78 26.19
CA SER A 196 -5.15 39.40 26.63
C SER A 196 -6.50 39.08 27.31
N TRP A 197 -7.18 38.07 26.78
CA TRP A 197 -8.43 37.46 27.25
C TRP A 197 -8.45 37.02 28.73
N LYS A 198 -7.29 37.04 29.39
CA LYS A 198 -7.10 36.60 30.78
C LYS A 198 -7.62 37.60 31.82
N LYS A 199 -7.89 38.87 31.46
CA LYS A 199 -8.43 39.90 32.38
C LYS A 199 -9.96 40.00 32.38
N GLY A 200 -10.66 39.30 31.48
CA GLY A 200 -12.12 39.37 31.31
C GLY A 200 -12.93 38.34 32.10
N GLN A 201 -12.29 37.46 32.88
CA GLN A 201 -12.93 36.35 33.58
C GLN A 201 -12.83 36.41 35.12
N GLU A 202 -12.56 37.58 35.70
CA GLU A 202 -12.67 37.79 37.16
C GLU A 202 -13.95 38.57 37.51
N LYS A 203 -15.12 38.03 37.13
CA LYS A 203 -16.41 38.21 37.85
C LYS A 203 -17.34 37.06 37.48
N GLY A 204 -17.42 36.05 38.34
CA GLY A 204 -18.38 34.94 38.25
C GLY A 204 -17.76 33.61 38.69
N GLY A 205 -17.73 33.37 40.00
CA GLY A 205 -17.28 32.11 40.55
C GLY A 205 -18.29 30.98 40.33
N GLN A 206 -17.77 29.76 40.14
CA GLN A 206 -18.27 28.49 40.68
C GLN A 206 -17.44 27.34 40.08
N GLN A 207 -16.43 26.90 40.83
CA GLN A 207 -15.84 25.57 40.76
C GLN A 207 -16.04 24.96 42.14
N GLN A 208 -17.04 24.09 42.29
CA GLN A 208 -17.19 23.10 43.36
C GLN A 208 -18.53 22.40 43.12
N GLU A 209 -18.57 21.42 42.24
CA GLU A 209 -19.66 20.43 42.18
C GLU A 209 -19.29 19.18 41.38
N HIS A 210 -18.30 19.25 40.49
CA HIS A 210 -17.98 18.12 39.60
C HIS A 210 -16.94 17.12 40.15
N GLN A 211 -16.41 17.31 41.36
CA GLN A 211 -15.38 16.41 41.92
C GLN A 211 -15.92 15.47 43.02
N GLU A 212 -17.16 15.65 43.48
CA GLU A 212 -17.75 14.82 44.53
C GLU A 212 -18.59 13.65 43.97
N LEU A 213 -19.06 13.76 42.72
CA LEU A 213 -19.87 12.71 42.06
C LEU A 213 -19.06 11.53 41.51
N LEU A 214 -17.75 11.70 41.28
CA LEU A 214 -16.89 10.64 40.71
C LEU A 214 -16.28 9.71 41.75
N SER A 215 -16.28 10.09 43.04
CA SER A 215 -15.80 9.22 44.12
C SER A 215 -16.89 8.35 44.74
N ALA A 216 -18.17 8.59 44.42
CA ALA A 216 -19.30 7.80 44.93
C ALA A 216 -19.67 6.59 44.03
N GLU A 217 -19.19 6.55 42.78
CA GLU A 217 -19.49 5.46 41.83
C GLU A 217 -18.44 4.34 41.79
N GLU A 218 -17.28 4.48 42.44
CA GLU A 218 -16.25 3.43 42.52
C GLU A 218 -16.39 2.48 43.72
N GLU A 219 -17.37 2.70 44.62
CA GLU A 219 -17.51 1.91 45.86
C GLU A 219 -18.67 0.90 45.87
N THR A 220 -19.42 0.75 44.76
CA THR A 220 -20.63 -0.12 44.74
C THR A 220 -20.55 -1.40 43.90
N ASP A 221 -19.43 -1.70 43.22
CA ASP A 221 -19.32 -2.87 42.34
C ASP A 221 -18.24 -3.89 42.78
N GLU A 222 -18.19 -4.18 44.09
CA GLU A 222 -17.56 -5.41 44.60
C GLU A 222 -18.52 -6.13 45.57
N TYR A 223 -19.38 -7.01 45.02
CA TYR A 223 -19.73 -8.31 45.62
C TYR A 223 -20.39 -9.26 44.60
#